data_AF-A0A7J8ZFB6-F1
#
_entry.id   AF-A0A7J8ZFB6-F1
#
_cell.length_a   1.000
_cell.length_b   1.000
_cell.length_c   1.000
_cell.angle_alpha   90.00
_cell.angle_beta   90.00
_cell.angle_gamma   90.00
#
_symmetry.space_group_name_H-M   'P 1'
#
loop_
_entity.id
_entity.type
_entity.pdbx_description
1 polymer ?
#
loop_
_entity_poly.entity_id
_entity_poly.type
_entity_poly.pdbx_seq_one_letter_code
_entity_poly.pdbx_strand_id
1 'polypeptide(L)'
;MPSFKRLRLFEPSVGIVKRVDFLSFEGEGCDVFDGDWVWDETYPLYESRDCSFLDEGFRCTENGRPDLFYTKWRWQPKHCNLPRFDGKVMLEMLRNKRLVFVGDSIGRNQWESLLCMLASAVANKDSIYEVNGNPITKHKGFLIFKFKDYNCTVEYYRSPFLVVQSRPPAGSPQNIKTTLKLDRMDWNSFRGCYFQVGEKIETEMTIEHAYQRSLETVMQWLRNEVNMSKTKVYFRTFAPVHFRGGDWRTGGSCHLETLPELGTTLVPSETWELLEIVKDVLSPHSNTSHGIKFDILNITQMTAPRKDGHASLYYLGPKESPAPIHRQDCSHWCLPGVPDAWNELLYALFLKQSTNHTFNSSSTL
;
A
#
# COMPACT_ATOMS: atom_id res chain seq x y z
N MET A 1 8.49 69.85 -2.15
CA MET A 1 7.46 69.39 -3.12
C MET A 1 8.14 69.09 -4.44
N PRO A 2 7.75 68.06 -5.20
CA PRO A 2 7.09 66.77 -4.89
C PRO A 2 7.96 65.60 -5.48
N SER A 3 7.66 64.30 -5.46
CA SER A 3 6.43 63.52 -5.26
C SER A 3 6.81 62.07 -4.91
N PHE A 4 6.27 61.54 -3.80
CA PHE A 4 6.21 60.11 -3.53
C PHE A 4 5.16 59.47 -4.43
N LYS A 5 5.52 58.44 -5.21
CA LYS A 5 4.54 57.54 -5.85
C LYS A 5 4.49 56.19 -5.13
N ARG A 6 3.33 55.98 -4.54
CA ARG A 6 2.83 54.80 -3.82
C ARG A 6 2.86 53.55 -4.71
N LEU A 7 3.62 52.52 -4.32
CA LEU A 7 3.46 51.17 -4.89
C LEU A 7 2.08 50.63 -4.47
N ARG A 8 1.26 50.27 -5.46
CA ARG A 8 -0.02 49.60 -5.24
C ARG A 8 0.25 48.16 -4.79
N LEU A 9 -0.36 47.80 -3.66
CA LEU A 9 -0.54 46.43 -3.23
C LEU A 9 -1.37 45.71 -4.29
N PHE A 10 -0.84 44.62 -4.84
CA PHE A 10 -1.62 43.66 -5.62
C PHE A 10 -2.43 42.80 -4.63
N GLU A 11 -3.75 42.86 -4.75
CA GLU A 11 -4.68 41.90 -4.16
C GLU A 11 -4.48 40.51 -4.79
N PRO A 12 -4.72 39.41 -4.06
CA PRO A 12 -4.49 38.07 -4.57
C PRO A 12 -5.60 37.69 -5.56
N SER A 13 -5.26 37.64 -6.83
CA SER A 13 -6.07 36.95 -7.84
C SER A 13 -6.11 35.46 -7.49
N VAL A 14 -7.32 34.94 -7.30
CA VAL A 14 -7.63 33.50 -7.19
C VAL A 14 -6.94 32.76 -8.33
N GLY A 15 -5.86 32.05 -8.00
CA GLY A 15 -5.01 31.38 -8.97
C GLY A 15 -5.73 30.22 -9.62
N ILE A 16 -5.89 30.29 -10.93
CA ILE A 16 -6.14 29.13 -11.78
C ILE A 16 -4.98 28.15 -11.54
N VAL A 17 -5.29 26.99 -10.94
CA VAL A 17 -4.33 25.90 -10.74
C VAL A 17 -3.81 25.48 -12.12
N LYS A 18 -2.53 25.78 -12.42
CA LYS A 18 -1.85 25.22 -13.58
C LYS A 18 -1.96 23.69 -13.49
N ARG A 19 -2.60 23.05 -14.48
CA ARG A 19 -2.63 21.59 -14.55
C ARG A 19 -1.21 21.08 -14.68
N VAL A 20 -0.83 20.21 -13.76
CA VAL A 20 0.41 19.42 -13.84
C VAL A 20 0.31 18.52 -15.07
N ASP A 21 1.39 18.31 -15.82
CA ASP A 21 1.39 17.53 -17.07
C ASP A 21 0.70 16.15 -16.94
N PHE A 22 0.82 15.51 -15.78
CA PHE A 22 0.08 14.28 -15.40
C PHE A 22 -1.46 14.36 -15.51
N LEU A 23 -2.04 15.56 -15.39
CA LEU A 23 -3.48 15.85 -15.45
C LEU A 23 -3.90 16.50 -16.78
N SER A 24 -2.96 16.68 -17.73
CA SER A 24 -3.23 17.26 -19.04
C SER A 24 -3.80 16.20 -20.00
N PHE A 25 -4.76 16.59 -20.85
CA PHE A 25 -5.44 15.68 -21.79
C PHE A 25 -4.58 15.33 -23.03
N GLU A 26 -3.42 15.97 -23.20
CA GLU A 26 -2.57 15.83 -24.39
C GLU A 26 -1.48 14.76 -24.25
N GLY A 27 -1.34 14.15 -23.07
CA GLY A 27 -0.51 12.96 -22.92
C GLY A 27 -1.31 11.71 -23.27
N GLU A 28 -0.89 10.97 -24.31
CA GLU A 28 -1.19 9.54 -24.37
C GLU A 28 -0.95 8.95 -22.97
N GLY A 29 -1.96 8.27 -22.42
CA GLY A 29 -2.13 8.08 -20.99
C GLY A 29 -0.86 7.67 -20.26
N CYS A 30 -0.37 8.53 -19.36
CA CYS A 30 0.78 8.20 -18.52
C CYS A 30 0.49 6.95 -17.69
N ASP A 31 1.24 5.89 -17.96
CA ASP A 31 1.32 4.74 -17.08
C ASP A 31 2.23 5.10 -15.89
N VAL A 32 1.60 5.42 -14.76
CA VAL A 32 2.32 5.79 -13.53
C VAL A 32 3.08 4.61 -12.91
N PHE A 33 2.85 3.39 -13.38
CA PHE A 33 3.48 2.17 -12.91
C PHE A 33 4.72 1.79 -13.72
N ASP A 34 4.99 2.46 -14.85
CA ASP A 34 6.21 2.29 -15.66
C ASP A 34 7.16 3.48 -15.51
N GLY A 35 8.33 3.22 -14.94
CA GLY A 35 9.19 4.25 -14.39
C GLY A 35 10.52 3.69 -13.89
N ASP A 36 11.29 4.58 -13.28
CA ASP A 36 12.59 4.30 -12.70
C ASP A 36 12.69 4.93 -11.30
N TRP A 37 13.53 4.34 -10.44
CA TRP A 37 13.91 4.98 -9.19
C TRP A 37 14.99 6.01 -9.43
N VAL A 38 14.74 7.22 -8.96
CA VAL A 38 15.66 8.35 -9.04
C VAL A 38 16.03 8.80 -7.64
N TRP A 39 17.28 9.23 -7.48
CA TRP A 39 17.75 9.82 -6.23
C TRP A 39 17.14 11.21 -6.04
N ASP A 40 16.66 11.50 -4.83
CA ASP A 40 16.08 12.77 -4.45
C ASP A 40 16.52 13.17 -3.03
N GLU A 41 17.34 14.22 -2.93
CA GLU A 41 17.87 14.70 -1.65
C GLU A 41 16.78 15.19 -0.69
N THR A 42 15.62 15.56 -1.22
CA THR A 42 14.49 16.08 -0.44
C THR A 42 13.66 14.98 0.22
N TYR A 43 13.96 13.71 -0.03
CA TYR A 43 13.36 12.57 0.67
C TYR A 43 14.12 12.28 1.98
N PRO A 44 13.51 11.61 2.97
CA PRO A 44 12.13 11.11 2.99
C PRO A 44 11.09 12.24 3.15
N LEU A 45 9.81 11.91 2.92
CA LEU A 45 8.69 12.85 3.04
C LEU A 45 8.33 13.20 4.50
N TYR A 46 8.79 12.39 5.45
CA TYR A 46 8.63 12.57 6.89
C TYR A 46 9.74 11.82 7.62
N GLU A 47 9.97 12.17 8.88
CA GLU A 47 10.85 11.42 9.78
C GLU A 47 10.03 10.45 10.62
N SER A 48 10.48 9.20 10.76
CA SER A 48 9.79 8.15 11.53
C SER A 48 9.53 8.56 12.99
N ARG A 49 10.49 9.25 13.61
CA ARG A 49 10.39 9.80 14.98
C ARG A 49 9.21 10.76 15.20
N ASP A 50 8.74 11.44 14.15
CA ASP A 50 7.64 12.40 14.24
C ASP A 50 6.26 11.72 14.17
N CYS A 51 6.23 10.42 13.84
CA CYS A 51 5.03 9.61 13.75
C CYS A 51 4.89 8.75 15.02
N SER A 52 4.20 9.22 16.05
CA SER A 52 4.19 8.60 17.38
C SER A 52 3.59 7.19 17.47
N PHE A 53 2.74 6.83 16.53
CA PHE A 53 1.99 5.57 16.53
C PHE A 53 2.58 4.49 15.60
N LEU A 54 3.65 4.80 14.85
CA LEU A 54 4.34 3.84 13.98
C LEU A 54 4.93 2.68 14.80
N ASP A 55 4.69 1.44 14.35
CA ASP A 55 5.20 0.21 14.96
C ASP A 55 6.73 0.24 15.02
N GLU A 56 7.28 -0.16 16.17
CA GLU A 56 8.73 -0.17 16.39
C GLU A 56 9.47 -1.03 15.36
N GLY A 57 8.84 -2.08 14.83
CA GLY A 57 9.45 -2.97 13.85
C GLY A 57 9.69 -2.34 12.48
N PHE A 58 9.06 -1.21 12.18
CA PHE A 58 9.29 -0.48 10.93
C PHE A 58 10.26 0.70 11.08
N ARG A 59 10.64 1.05 12.32
CA ARG A 59 11.54 2.16 12.67
C ARG A 59 13.02 1.79 12.54
N CYS A 60 13.45 1.44 11.34
CA CYS A 60 14.79 0.90 11.14
C CYS A 60 15.92 1.83 11.62
N THR A 61 15.77 3.14 11.41
CA THR A 61 16.77 4.13 11.86
C THR A 61 16.87 4.13 13.38
N GLU A 62 15.74 4.19 14.08
CA GLU A 62 15.71 4.13 15.55
C GLU A 62 16.15 2.76 16.10
N ASN A 63 16.01 1.70 15.31
CA ASN A 63 16.48 0.35 15.63
C ASN A 63 17.98 0.14 15.33
N GLY A 64 18.71 1.19 14.96
CA GLY A 64 20.17 1.17 14.80
C GLY A 64 20.66 0.83 13.38
N ARG A 65 19.80 0.94 12.36
CA ARG A 65 20.23 0.79 10.96
C ARG A 65 21.22 1.91 10.61
N PRO A 66 22.44 1.59 10.15
CA PRO A 66 23.50 2.59 9.94
C PRO A 66 23.38 3.34 8.61
N ASP A 67 22.77 2.73 7.58
CA ASP A 67 22.58 3.33 6.27
C ASP A 67 21.21 4.00 6.16
N LEU A 68 21.17 5.22 5.60
CA LEU A 68 19.94 5.99 5.39
C LEU A 68 19.59 6.16 3.91
N PHE A 69 20.45 5.69 3.00
CA PHE A 69 20.31 5.90 1.56
C PHE A 69 19.04 5.29 0.97
N TYR A 70 18.52 4.22 1.59
CA TYR A 70 17.28 3.57 1.16
C TYR A 70 16.06 4.52 1.22
N THR A 71 16.12 5.57 2.04
CA THR A 71 15.05 6.57 2.16
C THR A 71 15.07 7.62 1.06
N LYS A 72 16.16 7.74 0.29
CA LYS A 72 16.42 8.84 -0.66
C LYS A 72 15.95 8.58 -2.09
N TRP A 73 15.22 7.50 -2.31
CA TRP A 73 14.75 7.10 -3.64
C TRP A 73 13.31 7.52 -3.85
N ARG A 74 13.04 8.19 -4.96
CA ARG A 74 11.70 8.55 -5.44
C ARG A 74 11.38 7.80 -6.73
N TRP A 75 10.13 7.39 -6.90
CA TRP A 75 9.66 6.81 -8.15
C TRP A 75 9.35 7.89 -9.19
N GLN A 76 9.86 7.72 -10.41
CA GLN A 76 9.66 8.63 -11.54
C GLN A 76 9.11 7.85 -12.73
N PRO A 77 7.82 8.03 -13.09
CA PRO A 77 7.28 7.48 -14.34
C PRO A 77 8.03 8.03 -15.56
N LYS A 78 8.15 7.22 -16.61
CA LYS A 78 8.92 7.56 -17.82
C LYS A 78 8.30 8.71 -18.62
N HIS A 79 6.98 8.75 -18.66
CA HIS A 79 6.24 9.61 -19.58
C HIS A 79 5.47 10.75 -18.89
N CYS A 80 5.58 10.87 -17.57
CA CYS A 80 5.03 12.01 -16.85
C CYS A 80 5.70 12.23 -15.49
N ASN A 81 5.47 13.41 -14.93
CA ASN A 81 5.89 13.74 -13.57
C ASN A 81 4.74 13.51 -12.59
N LEU A 82 4.99 12.70 -11.56
CA LEU A 82 4.05 12.60 -10.44
C LEU A 82 4.05 13.90 -9.64
N PRO A 83 2.86 14.39 -9.24
CA PRO A 83 2.80 15.48 -8.27
C PRO A 83 3.40 14.99 -6.95
N ARG A 84 4.22 15.84 -6.33
CA ARG A 84 4.75 15.57 -4.99
C ARG A 84 3.58 15.35 -4.02
N PHE A 85 3.72 14.38 -3.13
CA PHE A 85 2.72 14.13 -2.11
C PHE A 85 2.45 15.38 -1.26
N ASP A 86 1.17 15.72 -1.10
CA ASP A 86 0.70 16.76 -0.19
C ASP A 86 -0.36 16.16 0.73
N GLY A 87 0.01 15.98 2.00
CA GLY A 87 -0.88 15.38 3.00
C GLY A 87 -2.14 16.21 3.26
N LYS A 88 -2.10 17.54 3.13
CA LYS A 88 -3.31 18.38 3.29
C LYS A 88 -4.27 18.15 2.14
N VAL A 89 -3.76 18.11 0.91
CA VAL A 89 -4.58 17.83 -0.28
C VAL A 89 -5.20 16.45 -0.19
N MET A 90 -4.44 15.43 0.21
CA MET A 90 -4.99 14.08 0.40
C MET A 90 -6.03 14.01 1.50
N LEU A 91 -5.81 14.66 2.65
CA LEU A 91 -6.77 14.73 3.74
C LEU A 91 -8.06 15.45 3.33
N GLU A 92 -7.98 16.50 2.50
CA GLU A 92 -9.17 17.14 1.92
C GLU A 92 -9.92 16.22 0.96
N MET A 93 -9.22 15.47 0.10
CA MET A 93 -9.86 14.46 -0.75
C MET A 93 -10.56 13.36 0.07
N LEU A 94 -10.00 13.04 1.25
CA LEU A 94 -10.55 12.07 2.20
C LEU A 94 -11.62 12.66 3.13
N ARG A 95 -11.89 13.97 3.11
CA ARG A 95 -12.82 14.62 4.04
C ARG A 95 -14.20 13.93 4.00
N ASN A 96 -14.70 13.59 5.19
CA ASN A 96 -15.95 12.84 5.38
C ASN A 96 -16.00 11.45 4.72
N LYS A 97 -14.84 10.85 4.41
CA LYS A 97 -14.73 9.51 3.82
C LYS A 97 -13.96 8.56 4.75
N ARG A 98 -13.97 7.29 4.37
CA ARG A 98 -13.19 6.22 5.00
C ARG A 98 -12.25 5.66 3.94
N LEU A 99 -10.97 5.55 4.25
CA LEU A 99 -10.00 4.80 3.46
C LEU A 99 -9.67 3.51 4.21
N VAL A 100 -9.87 2.36 3.56
CA VAL A 100 -9.78 1.06 4.20
C VAL A 100 -8.74 0.20 3.49
N PHE A 101 -7.73 -0.24 4.23
CA PHE A 101 -6.75 -1.24 3.82
C PHE A 101 -7.20 -2.60 4.34
N VAL A 102 -7.34 -3.58 3.44
CA VAL A 102 -7.72 -4.94 3.80
C VAL A 102 -6.65 -5.88 3.29
N GLY A 103 -6.04 -6.67 4.16
CA GLY A 103 -5.02 -7.62 3.72
C GLY A 103 -4.08 -8.11 4.82
N ASP A 104 -2.87 -8.46 4.39
CA ASP A 104 -1.80 -9.04 5.21
C ASP A 104 -0.98 -7.97 5.96
N SER A 105 0.17 -8.38 6.50
CA SER A 105 1.09 -7.49 7.20
C SER A 105 1.82 -6.49 6.29
N ILE A 106 1.92 -6.77 4.99
CA ILE A 106 2.42 -5.79 4.01
C ILE A 106 1.34 -4.74 3.70
N GLY A 107 0.06 -5.12 3.72
CA GLY A 107 -1.06 -4.18 3.74
C GLY A 107 -1.00 -3.24 4.94
N ARG A 108 -0.69 -3.78 6.13
CA ARG A 108 -0.46 -2.97 7.33
C ARG A 108 0.75 -2.04 7.18
N ASN A 109 1.85 -2.53 6.63
CA ASN A 109 3.06 -1.73 6.42
C ASN A 109 2.79 -0.51 5.52
N GLN A 110 2.00 -0.66 4.46
CA GLN A 110 1.56 0.45 3.63
C GLN A 110 0.59 1.39 4.35
N TRP A 111 -0.34 0.85 5.13
CA TRP A 111 -1.28 1.63 5.92
C TRP A 111 -0.56 2.51 6.96
N GLU A 112 0.42 1.98 7.69
CA GLU A 112 1.21 2.77 8.66
C GLU A 112 2.04 3.86 7.97
N SER A 113 2.62 3.56 6.80
CA SER A 113 3.28 4.56 5.96
C SER A 113 2.34 5.72 5.64
N LEU A 114 1.13 5.42 5.13
CA LEU A 114 0.17 6.46 4.77
C LEU A 114 -0.26 7.26 6.00
N LEU A 115 -0.49 6.60 7.14
CA LEU A 115 -0.82 7.29 8.38
C LEU A 115 0.26 8.32 8.76
N CYS A 116 1.54 7.95 8.69
CA CYS A 116 2.64 8.87 8.99
C CYS A 116 2.75 10.01 7.96
N MET A 117 2.58 9.71 6.67
CA MET A 117 2.56 10.72 5.60
C MET A 117 1.43 11.74 5.79
N LEU A 118 0.23 11.30 6.18
CA LEU A 118 -0.89 12.20 6.46
C LEU A 118 -0.69 12.96 7.78
N ALA A 119 -0.19 12.27 8.81
CA ALA A 119 0.05 12.87 10.11
C ALA A 119 1.07 14.00 10.04
N SER A 120 2.07 13.94 9.17
CA SER A 120 3.06 15.01 8.99
C SER A 120 2.41 16.36 8.60
N ALA A 121 1.27 16.33 7.91
CA ALA A 121 0.52 17.52 7.49
C ALA A 121 -0.39 18.12 8.57
N VAL A 122 -0.62 17.40 9.67
CA VAL A 122 -1.50 17.83 10.78
C VAL A 122 -0.69 18.50 11.89
N ALA A 123 -1.04 19.73 12.24
CA ALA A 123 -0.34 20.47 13.28
C ALA A 123 -0.66 19.94 14.69
N ASN A 124 -1.95 19.72 14.99
CA ASN A 124 -2.38 19.19 16.28
C ASN A 124 -2.39 17.66 16.24
N LYS A 125 -1.33 17.00 16.74
CA LYS A 125 -1.25 15.54 16.73
C LYS A 125 -2.32 14.86 17.59
N ASP A 126 -2.86 15.54 18.60
CA ASP A 126 -3.95 15.01 19.43
C ASP A 126 -5.28 14.90 18.66
N SER A 127 -5.39 15.53 17.48
CA SER A 127 -6.53 15.37 16.58
C SER A 127 -6.49 14.06 15.77
N ILE A 128 -5.40 13.29 15.91
CA ILE A 128 -5.20 11.96 15.32
C ILE A 128 -5.21 10.91 16.42
N TYR A 129 -6.14 9.98 16.36
CA TYR A 129 -6.25 8.93 17.39
C TYR A 129 -6.88 7.65 16.85
N GLU A 130 -6.56 6.51 17.45
CA GLU A 130 -7.27 5.26 17.22
C GLU A 130 -8.60 5.28 17.99
N VAL A 131 -9.71 4.99 17.30
CA VAL A 131 -11.08 5.17 17.82
C VAL A 131 -11.39 4.34 19.05
N ASN A 132 -10.79 3.15 19.17
CA ASN A 132 -11.01 2.22 20.27
C ASN A 132 -9.90 2.29 21.34
N GLY A 133 -8.93 3.21 21.21
CA GLY A 133 -7.76 3.30 22.08
C GLY A 133 -6.79 2.12 21.96
N ASN A 134 -6.87 1.33 20.90
CA ASN A 134 -6.00 0.19 20.68
C ASN A 134 -4.61 0.66 20.19
N PRO A 135 -3.50 0.24 20.82
CA PRO A 135 -2.18 0.55 20.32
C PRO A 135 -1.92 -0.20 19.01
N ILE A 136 -1.18 0.44 18.09
CA ILE A 136 -0.61 -0.25 16.94
C ILE A 136 0.38 -1.29 17.44
N THR A 137 -0.03 -2.55 17.36
CA THR A 137 0.75 -3.74 17.74
C THR A 137 0.49 -4.82 16.69
N LYS A 138 1.09 -6.01 16.84
CA LYS A 138 0.73 -7.21 16.04
C LYS A 138 -0.67 -7.76 16.41
N HIS A 139 -1.67 -6.89 16.35
CA HIS A 139 -3.05 -7.13 16.74
C HIS A 139 -3.80 -8.00 15.72
N LYS A 140 -4.84 -8.67 16.19
CA LYS A 140 -5.86 -9.34 15.37
C LYS A 140 -7.03 -8.37 15.19
N GLY A 141 -7.80 -8.51 14.11
CA GLY A 141 -8.95 -7.64 13.84
C GLY A 141 -8.59 -6.41 13.03
N PHE A 142 -8.99 -5.25 13.53
CA PHE A 142 -8.92 -3.99 12.78
C PHE A 142 -8.46 -2.82 13.66
N LEU A 143 -7.91 -1.79 13.02
CA LEU A 143 -7.62 -0.48 13.63
C LEU A 143 -8.27 0.63 12.82
N ILE A 144 -8.83 1.61 13.51
CA ILE A 144 -9.50 2.75 12.90
C ILE A 144 -8.84 4.02 13.42
N PHE A 145 -7.98 4.63 12.60
CA PHE A 145 -7.39 5.92 12.93
C PHE A 145 -8.27 7.05 12.40
N LYS A 146 -8.67 7.96 13.29
CA LYS A 146 -9.49 9.13 12.99
C LYS A 146 -8.61 10.36 12.85
N PHE A 147 -8.78 11.10 11.75
CA PHE A 147 -8.27 12.46 11.58
C PHE A 147 -9.43 13.42 11.83
N LYS A 148 -9.54 13.91 13.08
CA LYS A 148 -10.72 14.63 13.58
C LYS A 148 -11.03 15.87 12.74
N ASP A 149 -10.02 16.66 12.40
CA ASP A 149 -10.17 17.94 11.69
C ASP A 149 -10.70 17.79 10.25
N TYR A 150 -10.53 16.58 9.68
CA TYR A 150 -11.02 16.22 8.34
C TYR A 150 -12.25 15.32 8.37
N ASN A 151 -12.68 14.91 9.57
CA ASN A 151 -13.75 13.93 9.77
C ASN A 151 -13.56 12.65 8.92
N CYS A 152 -12.32 12.25 8.65
CA CYS A 152 -12.02 11.05 7.86
C CYS A 152 -11.37 9.97 8.73
N THR A 153 -11.44 8.72 8.26
CA THR A 153 -10.75 7.59 8.88
C THR A 153 -9.82 6.89 7.89
N VAL A 154 -8.72 6.37 8.42
CA VAL A 154 -7.77 5.53 7.68
C VAL A 154 -7.63 4.24 8.47
N GLU A 155 -8.11 3.14 7.87
CA GLU A 155 -8.45 1.92 8.58
C GLU A 155 -7.66 0.74 8.04
N TYR A 156 -7.33 -0.20 8.90
CA TYR A 156 -6.70 -1.46 8.53
C TYR A 156 -7.53 -2.62 9.06
N TYR A 157 -7.87 -3.57 8.18
CA TYR A 157 -8.52 -4.83 8.53
C TYR A 157 -7.59 -5.99 8.16
N ARG A 158 -7.17 -6.74 9.19
CA ARG A 158 -6.27 -7.87 9.01
C ARG A 158 -7.02 -9.06 8.42
N SER A 159 -6.81 -9.28 7.13
CA SER A 159 -7.38 -10.37 6.35
C SER A 159 -6.33 -10.94 5.39
N PRO A 160 -5.30 -11.65 5.90
CA PRO A 160 -4.12 -12.04 5.10
C PRO A 160 -4.41 -12.82 3.82
N PHE A 161 -5.50 -13.58 3.78
CA PHE A 161 -5.87 -14.38 2.60
C PHE A 161 -7.08 -13.83 1.85
N LEU A 162 -7.72 -12.77 2.35
CA LEU A 162 -9.03 -12.24 1.90
C LEU A 162 -10.21 -13.22 2.05
N VAL A 163 -9.95 -14.52 2.09
CA VAL A 163 -10.92 -15.62 2.28
C VAL A 163 -10.81 -16.27 3.68
N VAL A 164 -11.91 -16.86 4.14
CA VAL A 164 -12.06 -17.34 5.52
C VAL A 164 -11.02 -18.38 5.86
N GLN A 165 -10.29 -18.10 6.93
CA GLN A 165 -9.54 -19.13 7.61
C GLN A 165 -10.32 -19.70 8.79
N SER A 166 -10.49 -21.03 8.83
CA SER A 166 -11.27 -21.67 9.89
C SER A 166 -10.75 -23.05 10.27
N ARG A 167 -11.37 -23.66 11.29
CA ARG A 167 -11.16 -25.08 11.60
C ARG A 167 -11.69 -25.95 10.45
N PRO A 168 -11.09 -27.13 10.21
CA PRO A 168 -11.57 -28.05 9.20
C PRO A 168 -12.98 -28.59 9.53
N PRO A 169 -13.71 -29.15 8.55
CA PRO A 169 -14.99 -29.82 8.77
C PRO A 169 -14.88 -30.98 9.76
N ALA A 170 -15.99 -31.33 10.40
CA ALA A 170 -16.05 -32.49 11.31
C ALA A 170 -15.66 -33.78 10.56
N GLY A 171 -14.85 -34.64 11.20
CA GLY A 171 -14.37 -35.88 10.59
C GLY A 171 -13.09 -35.75 9.75
N SER A 172 -12.50 -34.54 9.66
CA SER A 172 -11.24 -34.33 8.94
C SER A 172 -10.04 -34.99 9.63
N PRO A 173 -8.97 -35.38 8.89
CA PRO A 173 -7.74 -35.94 9.44
C PRO A 173 -7.13 -35.08 10.54
N GLN A 174 -6.70 -35.68 11.66
CA GLN A 174 -6.22 -34.96 12.85
C GLN A 174 -4.96 -34.10 12.62
N ASN A 175 -4.18 -34.41 11.58
CA ASN A 175 -3.02 -33.60 11.18
C ASN A 175 -3.43 -32.26 10.55
N ILE A 176 -4.66 -32.12 10.08
CA ILE A 176 -5.21 -30.88 9.53
C ILE A 176 -5.80 -30.05 10.66
N LYS A 177 -5.16 -28.92 10.98
CA LYS A 177 -5.60 -28.04 12.08
C LYS A 177 -6.40 -26.83 11.60
N THR A 178 -6.18 -26.42 10.35
CA THR A 178 -6.76 -25.18 9.79
C THR A 178 -6.93 -25.28 8.28
N THR A 179 -7.99 -24.66 7.76
CA THR A 179 -8.33 -24.60 6.33
C THR A 179 -8.61 -23.17 5.86
N LEU A 180 -8.37 -22.90 4.58
CA LEU A 180 -8.86 -21.71 3.87
C LEU A 180 -10.08 -22.08 3.04
N LYS A 181 -11.23 -21.49 3.37
CA LYS A 181 -12.47 -21.66 2.62
C LYS A 181 -12.46 -20.70 1.44
N LEU A 182 -12.04 -21.20 0.28
CA LEU A 182 -11.83 -20.39 -0.91
C LEU A 182 -13.13 -19.81 -1.47
N ASP A 183 -14.29 -20.30 -1.01
CA ASP A 183 -15.65 -19.88 -1.36
C ASP A 183 -16.24 -18.83 -0.40
N ARG A 184 -15.50 -18.36 0.60
CA ARG A 184 -16.00 -17.42 1.61
C ARG A 184 -15.01 -16.31 1.91
N MET A 185 -15.46 -15.07 2.04
CA MET A 185 -14.63 -13.93 2.47
C MET A 185 -14.31 -13.93 3.96
N ASP A 186 -13.07 -13.59 4.32
CA ASP A 186 -12.52 -13.68 5.68
C ASP A 186 -13.10 -12.69 6.68
N TRP A 187 -12.99 -13.06 7.96
CA TRP A 187 -13.31 -12.25 9.13
C TRP A 187 -12.10 -12.18 10.11
N ASN A 188 -11.03 -12.98 9.89
CA ASN A 188 -9.66 -12.90 10.47
C ASN A 188 -8.85 -14.21 10.21
N SER A 189 -7.58 -14.14 9.78
CA SER A 189 -6.72 -15.32 9.47
C SER A 189 -5.47 -15.53 10.37
N PHE A 190 -5.02 -16.77 10.63
CA PHE A 190 -3.78 -17.14 11.33
C PHE A 190 -3.14 -18.53 10.99
N ARG A 191 -1.89 -18.57 10.45
CA ARG A 191 -1.00 -19.76 10.18
C ARG A 191 -1.36 -20.65 8.98
N GLY A 192 -0.41 -21.52 8.57
CA GLY A 192 -0.50 -22.39 7.39
C GLY A 192 -1.76 -23.25 7.32
N CYS A 193 -2.28 -23.43 6.11
CA CYS A 193 -3.61 -23.98 5.84
C CYS A 193 -3.63 -24.98 4.71
N TYR A 194 -4.66 -25.83 4.73
CA TYR A 194 -5.10 -26.61 3.58
C TYR A 194 -6.24 -25.89 2.86
N PHE A 195 -6.40 -26.12 1.57
CA PHE A 195 -7.47 -25.51 0.79
C PHE A 195 -8.79 -26.27 0.99
N GLN A 196 -9.89 -25.53 1.11
CA GLN A 196 -11.24 -26.08 1.32
C GLN A 196 -12.25 -25.37 0.40
N VAL A 197 -13.19 -26.15 -0.13
CA VAL A 197 -14.30 -25.68 -0.97
C VAL A 197 -15.57 -26.36 -0.50
N GLY A 198 -16.55 -25.59 -0.01
CA GLY A 198 -17.72 -26.17 0.64
C GLY A 198 -17.32 -27.01 1.86
N GLU A 199 -17.66 -28.30 1.87
CA GLU A 199 -17.31 -29.24 2.94
C GLU A 199 -16.07 -30.11 2.63
N LYS A 200 -15.45 -29.96 1.46
CA LYS A 200 -14.33 -30.81 1.02
C LYS A 200 -12.99 -30.10 1.20
N ILE A 201 -12.03 -30.82 1.78
CA ILE A 201 -10.61 -30.40 1.81
C ILE A 201 -9.94 -30.90 0.53
N GLU A 202 -9.26 -29.99 -0.15
CA GLU A 202 -8.57 -30.24 -1.42
C GLU A 202 -7.06 -30.32 -1.16
N THR A 203 -6.55 -31.53 -0.92
CA THR A 203 -5.12 -31.76 -0.58
C THR A 203 -4.18 -31.63 -1.77
N GLU A 204 -4.68 -31.86 -2.98
CA GLU A 204 -3.90 -31.84 -4.23
C GLU A 204 -3.96 -30.49 -4.96
N MET A 205 -4.66 -29.50 -4.41
CA MET A 205 -4.81 -28.20 -5.05
C MET A 205 -3.52 -27.39 -4.95
N THR A 206 -3.07 -26.85 -6.08
CA THR A 206 -1.87 -26.01 -6.15
C THR A 206 -2.15 -24.61 -5.58
N ILE A 207 -1.08 -23.88 -5.23
CA ILE A 207 -1.19 -22.53 -4.66
C ILE A 207 -1.80 -21.56 -5.68
N GLU A 208 -1.41 -21.69 -6.95
CA GLU A 208 -1.88 -20.88 -8.07
C GLU A 208 -3.39 -21.02 -8.24
N HIS A 209 -3.89 -22.25 -8.26
CA HIS A 209 -5.31 -22.52 -8.40
C HIS A 209 -6.10 -22.03 -7.17
N ALA A 210 -5.56 -22.22 -5.96
CA ALA A 210 -6.19 -21.72 -4.75
C ALA A 210 -6.24 -20.18 -4.71
N TYR A 211 -5.18 -19.53 -5.18
CA TYR A 211 -5.08 -18.08 -5.27
C TYR A 211 -6.08 -17.53 -6.29
N GLN A 212 -6.16 -18.12 -7.49
CA GLN A 212 -7.15 -17.78 -8.50
C GLN A 212 -8.58 -17.85 -7.94
N ARG A 213 -8.95 -18.96 -7.28
CA ARG A 213 -10.28 -19.14 -6.69
C ARG A 213 -10.57 -18.15 -5.57
N SER A 214 -9.56 -17.81 -4.75
CA SER A 214 -9.70 -16.79 -3.72
C SER A 214 -10.03 -15.43 -4.33
N LEU A 215 -9.34 -15.04 -5.41
CA LEU A 215 -9.62 -13.80 -6.12
C LEU A 215 -11.00 -13.81 -6.76
N GLU A 216 -11.43 -14.91 -7.38
CA GLU A 216 -12.79 -15.06 -7.94
C GLU A 216 -13.86 -14.81 -6.86
N THR A 217 -13.68 -15.35 -5.66
CA THR A 217 -14.57 -15.12 -4.51
C THR A 217 -14.58 -13.65 -4.08
N VAL A 218 -13.42 -12.98 -4.05
CA VAL A 218 -13.34 -11.54 -3.77
C VAL A 218 -14.11 -10.74 -4.82
N MET A 219 -13.94 -11.05 -6.11
CA MET A 219 -14.64 -10.35 -7.19
C MET A 219 -16.16 -10.56 -7.12
N GLN A 220 -16.60 -11.77 -6.79
CA GLN A 220 -18.03 -12.04 -6.61
C GLN A 220 -18.61 -11.30 -5.39
N TRP A 221 -17.87 -11.25 -4.29
CA TRP A 221 -18.28 -10.47 -3.11
C TRP A 221 -18.36 -8.97 -3.43
N LEU A 222 -17.38 -8.41 -4.13
CA LEU A 222 -17.41 -7.02 -4.58
C LEU A 222 -18.64 -6.71 -5.44
N ARG A 223 -19.03 -7.64 -6.33
CA ARG A 223 -20.22 -7.48 -7.18
C ARG A 223 -21.51 -7.42 -6.36
N ASN A 224 -21.61 -8.26 -5.34
CA ASN A 224 -22.87 -8.52 -4.65
C ASN A 224 -23.07 -7.60 -3.44
N GLU A 225 -22.00 -7.26 -2.73
CA GLU A 225 -22.08 -6.62 -1.41
C GLU A 225 -21.62 -5.15 -1.43
N VAL A 226 -20.81 -4.73 -2.42
CA VAL A 226 -20.22 -3.39 -2.43
C VAL A 226 -20.97 -2.46 -3.37
N ASN A 227 -21.45 -1.34 -2.83
CA ASN A 227 -22.03 -0.27 -3.62
C ASN A 227 -20.94 0.55 -4.34
N MET A 228 -20.61 0.14 -5.57
CA MET A 228 -19.59 0.76 -6.41
C MET A 228 -19.92 2.21 -6.84
N SER A 229 -21.16 2.69 -6.66
CA SER A 229 -21.49 4.11 -6.89
C SER A 229 -20.94 5.03 -5.78
N LYS A 230 -20.65 4.47 -4.60
CA LYS A 230 -20.12 5.19 -3.43
C LYS A 230 -18.70 4.76 -3.08
N THR A 231 -18.26 3.60 -3.55
CA THR A 231 -16.99 2.98 -3.18
C THR A 231 -16.07 2.86 -4.38
N LYS A 232 -14.83 3.30 -4.21
CA LYS A 232 -13.74 3.04 -5.16
C LYS A 232 -12.85 1.94 -4.59
N VAL A 233 -12.52 0.96 -5.42
CA VAL A 233 -11.72 -0.21 -5.02
C VAL A 233 -10.39 -0.18 -5.76
N TYR A 234 -9.31 -0.41 -5.01
CA TYR A 234 -7.96 -0.57 -5.53
C TYR A 234 -7.44 -1.94 -5.16
N PHE A 235 -6.94 -2.70 -6.13
CA PHE A 235 -6.25 -3.95 -5.89
C PHE A 235 -4.74 -3.71 -5.99
N ARG A 236 -4.02 -3.84 -4.87
CA ARG A 236 -2.57 -3.72 -4.85
C ARG A 236 -1.94 -5.04 -5.27
N THR A 237 -1.00 -5.00 -6.21
CA THR A 237 -0.24 -6.18 -6.61
C THR A 237 0.78 -6.60 -5.55
N PHE A 238 1.47 -7.71 -5.80
CA PHE A 238 2.42 -8.33 -4.87
C PHE A 238 3.62 -7.42 -4.55
N ALA A 239 4.09 -7.46 -3.30
CA ALA A 239 5.33 -6.84 -2.87
C ALA A 239 6.44 -7.91 -2.79
N PRO A 240 7.51 -7.81 -3.61
CA PRO A 240 8.64 -8.73 -3.58
C PRO A 240 9.31 -8.88 -2.22
N VAL A 241 9.84 -10.09 -1.98
CA VAL A 241 10.78 -10.39 -0.89
C VAL A 241 12.17 -10.58 -1.47
N HIS A 242 13.21 -10.17 -0.75
CA HIS A 242 14.58 -10.23 -1.27
C HIS A 242 15.48 -11.05 -0.36
N PHE A 243 15.86 -12.24 -0.82
CA PHE A 243 16.88 -13.06 -0.18
C PHE A 243 18.03 -13.30 -1.16
N ARG A 244 19.27 -13.17 -0.67
CA ARG A 244 20.49 -13.51 -1.39
C ARG A 244 21.10 -14.77 -0.80
N GLY A 245 21.55 -15.68 -1.67
CA GLY A 245 22.21 -16.94 -1.28
C GLY A 245 21.26 -18.06 -0.86
N GLY A 246 19.98 -17.95 -1.18
CA GLY A 246 18.92 -18.89 -0.81
C GLY A 246 17.61 -18.16 -0.52
N ASP A 247 16.59 -18.88 -0.12
CA ASP A 247 15.34 -18.34 0.42
C ASP A 247 15.36 -18.34 1.96
N TRP A 248 14.24 -17.96 2.58
CA TRP A 248 14.11 -17.95 4.04
C TRP A 248 14.27 -19.32 4.71
N ARG A 249 14.12 -20.44 3.97
CA ARG A 249 14.28 -21.81 4.49
C ARG A 249 15.70 -22.34 4.32
N THR A 250 16.40 -21.89 3.29
CA THR A 250 17.70 -22.40 2.84
C THR A 250 18.88 -21.51 3.23
N GLY A 251 18.62 -20.45 4.02
CA GLY A 251 19.67 -19.61 4.62
C GLY A 251 19.92 -18.29 3.88
N GLY A 252 18.98 -17.86 3.03
CA GLY A 252 19.05 -16.57 2.37
C GLY A 252 19.05 -15.38 3.33
N SER A 253 19.60 -14.24 2.90
CA SER A 253 19.74 -13.04 3.73
C SER A 253 19.58 -11.73 2.93
N CYS A 254 19.32 -10.61 3.61
CA CYS A 254 19.19 -9.28 3.00
C CYS A 254 19.96 -8.16 3.71
N HIS A 255 20.57 -8.42 4.87
CA HIS A 255 21.28 -7.41 5.69
C HIS A 255 22.46 -6.69 5.03
N LEU A 256 22.97 -7.20 3.90
CA LEU A 256 24.05 -6.57 3.16
C LEU A 256 23.55 -5.68 2.01
N GLU A 257 22.25 -5.66 1.76
CA GLU A 257 21.65 -4.86 0.69
C GLU A 257 21.39 -3.43 1.18
N THR A 258 22.18 -2.47 0.68
CA THR A 258 22.11 -1.04 1.08
C THR A 258 21.77 -0.10 -0.07
N LEU A 259 21.76 -0.62 -1.30
CA LEU A 259 21.40 0.09 -2.52
C LEU A 259 20.44 -0.75 -3.37
N PRO A 260 19.54 -0.09 -4.13
CA PRO A 260 18.67 -0.79 -5.05
C PRO A 260 19.46 -1.42 -6.20
N GLU A 261 18.86 -2.41 -6.85
CA GLU A 261 19.36 -3.01 -8.07
C GLU A 261 18.81 -2.26 -9.29
N LEU A 262 19.46 -1.16 -9.67
CA LEU A 262 19.03 -0.38 -10.82
C LEU A 262 19.44 -1.08 -12.13
N GLY A 263 18.58 -0.97 -13.15
CA GLY A 263 18.88 -1.44 -14.51
C GLY A 263 18.57 -2.93 -14.76
N THR A 264 18.11 -3.67 -13.76
CA THR A 264 17.57 -5.03 -13.94
C THR A 264 16.06 -5.03 -13.69
N THR A 265 15.26 -5.37 -14.71
CA THR A 265 13.81 -5.57 -14.59
C THR A 265 13.46 -6.96 -14.05
N LEU A 266 14.35 -7.57 -13.27
CA LEU A 266 14.22 -8.95 -12.83
C LEU A 266 13.22 -9.04 -11.66
N VAL A 267 11.94 -9.03 -12.00
CA VAL A 267 10.90 -9.60 -11.14
C VAL A 267 11.16 -11.12 -11.12
N PRO A 268 11.30 -11.77 -9.95
CA PRO A 268 11.45 -13.23 -9.89
C PRO A 268 10.31 -13.94 -10.64
N SER A 269 10.62 -15.04 -11.34
CA SER A 269 9.64 -15.79 -12.17
C SER A 269 8.34 -16.12 -11.42
N GLU A 270 8.46 -16.60 -10.17
CA GLU A 270 7.33 -16.95 -9.30
C GLU A 270 6.42 -15.75 -9.01
N THR A 271 7.00 -14.55 -8.94
CA THR A 271 6.24 -13.31 -8.75
C THR A 271 5.48 -12.90 -10.02
N TRP A 272 6.02 -13.24 -11.19
CA TRP A 272 5.36 -12.99 -12.47
C TRP A 272 4.11 -13.86 -12.65
N GLU A 273 4.18 -15.15 -12.28
CA GLU A 273 3.05 -16.09 -12.36
C GLU A 273 1.85 -15.61 -11.52
N LEU A 274 2.09 -15.16 -10.27
CA LEU A 274 1.02 -14.60 -9.43
C LEU A 274 0.42 -13.31 -10.01
N LEU A 275 1.25 -12.48 -10.66
CA LEU A 275 0.79 -11.27 -11.31
C LEU A 275 -0.08 -11.57 -12.55
N GLU A 276 0.25 -12.61 -13.31
CA GLU A 276 -0.57 -13.09 -14.43
C GLU A 276 -1.93 -13.60 -13.95
N ILE A 277 -1.97 -14.40 -12.88
CA ILE A 277 -3.24 -14.86 -12.28
C ILE A 277 -4.12 -13.68 -11.88
N VAL A 278 -3.53 -12.64 -11.26
CA VAL A 278 -4.26 -11.41 -10.94
C VAL A 278 -4.83 -10.79 -12.22
N LYS A 279 -4.03 -10.61 -13.27
CA LYS A 279 -4.53 -10.04 -14.55
C LYS A 279 -5.64 -10.88 -15.17
N ASP A 280 -5.50 -12.20 -15.15
CA ASP A 280 -6.45 -13.14 -15.75
C ASP A 280 -7.79 -13.16 -15.01
N VAL A 281 -7.79 -13.11 -13.67
CA VAL A 281 -9.03 -13.04 -12.88
C VAL A 281 -9.69 -11.66 -13.01
N LEU A 282 -8.88 -10.60 -13.04
CA LEU A 282 -9.37 -9.22 -13.03
C LEU A 282 -9.89 -8.76 -14.40
N SER A 283 -9.27 -9.17 -15.51
CA SER A 283 -9.61 -8.66 -16.86
C SER A 283 -11.05 -8.93 -17.34
N PRO A 284 -11.69 -10.08 -17.07
CA PRO A 284 -13.09 -10.31 -17.45
C PRO A 284 -14.05 -9.43 -16.65
N HIS A 285 -13.65 -9.04 -15.44
CA HIS A 285 -14.45 -8.22 -14.55
C HIS A 285 -14.43 -6.72 -14.92
N SER A 286 -13.38 -6.25 -15.60
CA SER A 286 -13.26 -4.86 -16.04
C SER A 286 -13.97 -4.57 -17.37
N ASN A 287 -14.08 -5.56 -18.26
CA ASN A 287 -14.47 -5.34 -19.67
C ASN A 287 -15.98 -5.57 -19.98
N THR A 288 -16.81 -5.75 -18.96
CA THR A 288 -18.25 -6.00 -19.15
C THR A 288 -19.08 -4.75 -18.83
N SER A 289 -20.23 -4.59 -19.49
CA SER A 289 -21.17 -3.47 -19.27
C SER A 289 -21.80 -3.46 -17.86
N HIS A 290 -21.67 -4.57 -17.13
CA HIS A 290 -21.99 -4.73 -15.70
C HIS A 290 -20.73 -5.00 -14.85
N GLY A 291 -19.55 -4.64 -15.37
CA GLY A 291 -18.25 -4.90 -14.77
C GLY A 291 -18.00 -4.08 -13.51
N ILE A 292 -17.19 -4.62 -12.61
CA ILE A 292 -16.79 -3.91 -11.39
C ILE A 292 -15.69 -2.93 -11.77
N LYS A 293 -15.88 -1.64 -11.46
CA LYS A 293 -14.86 -0.63 -11.66
C LYS A 293 -13.87 -0.61 -10.48
N PHE A 294 -12.80 -1.39 -10.58
CA PHE A 294 -11.64 -1.31 -9.68
C PHE A 294 -10.41 -0.84 -10.46
N ASP A 295 -9.45 -0.23 -9.77
CA ASP A 295 -8.14 0.08 -10.35
C ASP A 295 -7.07 -0.85 -9.76
N ILE A 296 -6.03 -1.13 -10.52
CA ILE A 296 -4.87 -1.89 -10.04
C ILE A 296 -3.81 -0.89 -9.57
N LEU A 297 -3.36 -1.02 -8.33
CA LEU A 297 -2.17 -0.35 -7.80
C LEU A 297 -0.98 -1.29 -8.04
N ASN A 298 -0.40 -1.22 -9.25
CA ASN A 298 0.68 -2.10 -9.67
C ASN A 298 2.02 -1.64 -9.10
N ILE A 299 2.42 -2.24 -7.98
CA ILE A 299 3.66 -1.91 -7.27
C ILE A 299 4.78 -2.93 -7.50
N THR A 300 4.50 -4.05 -8.16
CA THR A 300 5.40 -5.20 -8.13
C THR A 300 6.71 -4.91 -8.86
N GLN A 301 6.63 -4.38 -10.09
CA GLN A 301 7.81 -4.05 -10.88
C GLN A 301 8.63 -2.92 -10.25
N MET A 302 7.97 -1.84 -9.82
CA MET A 302 8.68 -0.76 -9.13
C MET A 302 9.33 -1.23 -7.82
N THR A 303 8.79 -2.24 -7.14
CA THR A 303 9.33 -2.68 -5.84
C THR A 303 10.49 -3.66 -6.00
N ALA A 304 10.55 -4.42 -7.09
CA ALA A 304 11.58 -5.43 -7.35
C ALA A 304 13.04 -4.94 -7.25
N PRO A 305 13.44 -3.75 -7.72
CA PRO A 305 14.82 -3.30 -7.54
C PRO A 305 15.14 -2.90 -6.08
N ARG A 306 14.15 -2.79 -5.19
CA ARG A 306 14.30 -2.17 -3.86
C ARG A 306 14.74 -3.12 -2.75
N LYS A 307 15.65 -4.05 -3.05
CA LYS A 307 16.22 -4.96 -2.04
C LYS A 307 16.82 -4.26 -0.80
N ASP A 308 17.20 -2.98 -0.93
CA ASP A 308 17.69 -2.10 0.13
C ASP A 308 16.61 -1.68 1.15
N GLY A 309 15.33 -1.71 0.79
CA GLY A 309 14.25 -1.13 1.59
C GLY A 309 13.77 -1.97 2.78
N HIS A 310 14.23 -3.22 2.91
CA HIS A 310 13.74 -4.15 3.93
C HIS A 310 14.23 -3.84 5.34
N ALA A 311 13.44 -4.23 6.35
CA ALA A 311 13.80 -4.04 7.76
C ALA A 311 15.06 -4.82 8.17
N SER A 312 15.28 -6.00 7.57
CA SER A 312 16.43 -6.87 7.79
C SER A 312 16.64 -7.19 9.28
N LEU A 313 17.70 -6.67 9.91
CA LEU A 313 17.98 -6.91 11.32
C LEU A 313 17.29 -5.89 12.25
N TYR A 314 16.72 -4.83 11.70
CA TYR A 314 16.35 -3.63 12.43
C TYR A 314 14.83 -3.55 12.68
N TYR A 315 14.25 -4.63 13.23
CA TYR A 315 12.79 -4.77 13.40
C TYR A 315 12.32 -5.19 14.82
N LEU A 316 13.24 -5.37 15.78
CA LEU A 316 12.89 -5.82 17.14
C LEU A 316 12.70 -4.64 18.12
N GLY A 317 12.76 -3.39 17.64
CA GLY A 317 12.73 -2.21 18.49
C GLY A 317 14.13 -1.83 19.01
N PRO A 318 14.30 -0.62 19.54
CA PRO A 318 15.60 -0.03 19.86
C PRO A 318 16.38 -0.76 20.97
N LYS A 319 15.69 -1.59 21.77
CA LYS A 319 16.30 -2.35 22.88
C LYS A 319 16.80 -3.74 22.45
N GLU A 320 16.17 -4.33 21.44
CA GLU A 320 16.41 -5.72 21.04
C GLU A 320 17.03 -5.84 19.64
N SER A 321 16.99 -4.77 18.84
CA SER A 321 17.71 -4.69 17.57
C SER A 321 19.22 -4.42 17.77
N PRO A 322 20.08 -4.90 16.86
CA PRO A 322 19.76 -5.70 15.68
C PRO A 322 19.40 -7.16 16.03
N ALA A 323 18.47 -7.72 15.27
CA ALA A 323 18.10 -9.13 15.37
C ALA A 323 19.28 -10.05 15.00
N PRO A 324 19.28 -11.31 15.47
CA PRO A 324 20.26 -12.30 15.02
C PRO A 324 20.25 -12.47 13.50
N ILE A 325 21.44 -12.65 12.90
CA ILE A 325 21.62 -12.76 11.43
C ILE A 325 20.74 -13.86 10.80
N HIS A 326 20.39 -14.91 11.52
CA HIS A 326 19.54 -16.00 11.00
C HIS A 326 18.02 -15.73 11.16
N ARG A 327 17.61 -14.54 11.64
CA ARG A 327 16.22 -14.13 11.86
C ARG A 327 15.90 -12.80 11.17
N GLN A 328 16.49 -12.53 10.02
CA GLN A 328 16.26 -11.26 9.31
C GLN A 328 14.83 -11.19 8.77
N ASP A 329 14.27 -9.98 8.79
CA ASP A 329 13.02 -9.67 8.11
C ASP A 329 13.31 -9.12 6.71
N CYS A 330 13.25 -10.00 5.71
CA CYS A 330 13.43 -9.64 4.30
C CYS A 330 12.09 -9.57 3.56
N SER A 331 10.99 -9.28 4.29
CA SER A 331 9.64 -9.19 3.73
C SER A 331 9.01 -7.84 4.04
N HIS A 332 9.13 -7.35 5.27
CA HIS A 332 8.64 -6.04 5.66
C HIS A 332 9.65 -4.94 5.32
N TRP A 333 9.15 -3.72 5.27
CA TRP A 333 9.85 -2.54 4.78
C TRP A 333 10.06 -1.53 5.90
N CYS A 334 11.24 -0.92 5.91
CA CYS A 334 11.50 0.25 6.76
C CYS A 334 10.56 1.40 6.40
N LEU A 335 10.17 2.17 7.41
CA LEU A 335 9.43 3.43 7.26
C LEU A 335 10.20 4.59 7.90
N PRO A 336 10.38 5.73 7.22
CA PRO A 336 10.00 6.00 5.82
C PRO A 336 10.76 5.11 4.82
N GLY A 337 10.20 4.87 3.64
CA GLY A 337 10.77 3.94 2.66
C GLY A 337 9.83 3.54 1.52
N VAL A 338 9.99 2.33 1.00
CA VAL A 338 9.31 1.83 -0.20
C VAL A 338 7.78 1.96 -0.16
N PRO A 339 7.09 1.66 0.96
CA PRO A 339 5.64 1.82 1.02
C PRO A 339 5.15 3.26 0.87
N ASP A 340 6.00 4.26 1.14
CA ASP A 340 5.65 5.66 0.90
C ASP A 340 5.42 5.89 -0.60
N ALA A 341 6.27 5.33 -1.47
CA ALA A 341 6.10 5.44 -2.92
C ALA A 341 4.84 4.74 -3.43
N TRP A 342 4.42 3.64 -2.80
CA TRP A 342 3.13 3.00 -3.11
C TRP A 342 1.96 3.95 -2.80
N ASN A 343 2.08 4.70 -1.71
CA ASN A 343 1.09 5.70 -1.31
C ASN A 343 1.14 6.97 -2.17
N GLU A 344 2.30 7.33 -2.73
CA GLU A 344 2.40 8.38 -3.75
C GLU A 344 1.66 7.99 -5.04
N LEU A 345 1.76 6.73 -5.47
CA LEU A 345 0.95 6.22 -6.59
C LEU A 345 -0.54 6.22 -6.26
N LEU A 346 -0.93 5.79 -5.06
CA LEU A 346 -2.32 5.85 -4.61
C LEU A 346 -2.85 7.30 -4.61
N TYR A 347 -2.04 8.25 -4.14
CA TYR A 347 -2.34 9.69 -4.16
C TYR A 347 -2.51 10.21 -5.60
N ALA A 348 -1.64 9.82 -6.54
CA ALA A 348 -1.77 10.18 -7.95
C ALA A 348 -3.08 9.65 -8.56
N LEU A 349 -3.49 8.42 -8.22
CA LEU A 349 -4.78 7.87 -8.64
C LEU A 349 -5.97 8.66 -8.06
N PHE A 350 -5.87 9.12 -6.82
CA PHE A 350 -6.91 9.96 -6.19
C PHE A 350 -7.03 11.32 -6.86
N LEU A 351 -5.90 11.94 -7.22
CA LEU A 351 -5.88 13.20 -7.95
C LEU A 351 -6.53 13.04 -9.33
N LYS A 352 -6.13 12.01 -10.09
CA LYS A 352 -6.71 11.71 -11.41
C LYS A 352 -8.22 11.47 -11.36
N GLN A 353 -8.70 10.83 -10.28
CA GLN A 353 -10.13 10.66 -10.07
C GLN A 353 -10.83 11.99 -9.75
N SER A 354 -10.26 12.78 -8.84
CA SER A 354 -10.86 14.05 -8.40
C SER A 354 -10.99 15.03 -9.56
N THR A 355 -9.99 15.11 -10.44
CA THR A 355 -10.05 15.94 -11.64
C THR A 355 -11.17 15.53 -12.58
N ASN A 356 -11.33 14.22 -12.84
CA ASN A 356 -12.39 13.70 -13.70
C ASN A 356 -13.79 14.02 -13.17
N HIS A 357 -13.99 14.01 -11.86
CA HIS A 357 -15.26 14.44 -11.25
C HIS A 357 -15.54 15.92 -11.47
N THR A 358 -14.56 16.81 -11.25
CA THR A 358 -14.72 18.24 -11.52
C THR A 358 -14.99 18.54 -13.00
N PHE A 359 -14.41 17.79 -13.94
CA PHE A 359 -14.72 17.98 -15.37
C PHE A 359 -16.17 17.62 -15.69
N ASN A 360 -16.65 16.47 -15.23
CA ASN A 360 -18.02 16.03 -15.52
C ASN A 360 -19.10 16.91 -14.87
N SER A 361 -18.82 17.52 -13.71
CA SER A 361 -19.72 18.49 -13.09
C SER A 361 -19.70 19.86 -13.79
N SER A 362 -18.62 20.19 -14.49
CA SER A 362 -18.47 21.47 -15.22
C SER A 362 -19.03 21.40 -16.64
N SER A 363 -19.17 20.20 -17.22
CA SER A 363 -19.72 19.97 -18.56
C SER A 363 -21.23 19.68 -18.57
N THR A 364 -21.89 19.70 -17.41
CA THR A 364 -23.33 19.49 -17.23
C THR A 364 -24.09 20.78 -16.83
N LEU A 365 -23.43 21.93 -16.94
CA LEU A 365 -24.01 23.29 -16.91
C LEU A 365 -23.84 23.90 -18.30
#